data_AF-A0A072UDQ3-F1
#
_entry.id   AF-A0A072UDQ3-F1
#
_cell.length_a   1.000
_cell.length_b   1.000
_cell.length_c   1.000
_cell.angle_alpha   90.00
_cell.angle_beta   90.00
_cell.angle_gamma   90.00
#
_symmetry.space_group_name_H-M   'P 1'
#
loop_
_entity.id
_entity.type
_entity.pdbx_description
1 polymer ?
#
loop_
_entity_poly.entity_id
_entity_poly.type
_entity_poly.pdbx_seq_one_letter_code
_entity_poly.pdbx_strand_id
1 'polypeptide(L)'
;MSGFSLRGFTYMLLIAFLIWSSNFECCIARRGKHLRQSRTFSSSLFKKKGKSYNGNSHNKNHHSGGSNSKPKSPPHKSTPPLPKSPPSHKSVPSSPPISKPKYSPSIPPPKANNGVHSTFFNVLDYGAKGDGNTDDTKAFQATWAATCKVEASTMVIPANYIFYVGPISFSGPYCKANIVFQLDGTIIAPTNPNAWSGVTLQWLEFTKLEGITIQGNGVIDGRGSVWWQDFPYDNPIDDEEKLIVPLNQTQKPPMPVQNEMGRKMPSNKPTALRFYGSYGPTVTGITIQNSPQCHLKFDNCNGVLVHDVSISSPGDSPNTDGIHLQNSKDVLIHSSKLACGDDCISIQTGCSNVYVHNVNCGPGHGISIGSLGKDNTRACVSNITVRDVNIHDSMNGVRIKTWQVNSFNTMVTTLS
;
A
#
# COMPACT_ATOMS: atom_id res chain seq x y z
N MET A 1 60.13 -26.55 6.22
CA MET A 1 59.31 -25.46 5.65
C MET A 1 58.07 -26.12 5.05
N SER A 2 56.94 -26.07 5.77
CA SER A 2 55.70 -26.74 5.40
C SER A 2 55.06 -26.07 4.17
N GLY A 3 54.72 -26.89 3.17
CA GLY A 3 54.13 -26.43 1.92
C GLY A 3 52.72 -25.87 2.13
N PHE A 4 52.48 -24.66 1.64
CA PHE A 4 51.16 -24.07 1.57
C PHE A 4 50.30 -24.86 0.58
N SER A 5 49.21 -25.45 1.06
CA SER A 5 48.25 -26.20 0.23
C SER A 5 47.35 -25.22 -0.55
N LEU A 6 47.39 -25.33 -1.88
CA LEU A 6 46.58 -24.53 -2.81
C LEU A 6 45.07 -24.60 -2.51
N ARG A 7 44.60 -25.70 -1.91
CA ARG A 7 43.20 -25.89 -1.45
C ARG A 7 42.80 -24.98 -0.29
N GLY A 8 43.73 -24.60 0.57
CA GLY A 8 43.45 -23.66 1.66
C GLY A 8 43.28 -22.23 1.15
N PHE A 9 44.02 -21.87 0.10
CA PHE A 9 43.96 -20.54 -0.51
C PHE A 9 42.67 -20.32 -1.30
N THR A 10 42.18 -21.35 -2.01
CA THR A 10 40.88 -21.28 -2.68
C THR A 10 39.72 -21.21 -1.70
N TYR A 11 39.76 -21.96 -0.59
CA TYR A 11 38.76 -21.84 0.47
C TYR A 11 38.76 -20.45 1.13
N MET A 12 39.94 -19.89 1.39
CA MET A 12 40.07 -18.54 1.93
C MET A 12 39.56 -17.48 0.97
N LEU A 13 39.83 -17.60 -0.34
CA LEU A 13 39.28 -16.71 -1.36
C LEU A 13 37.76 -16.84 -1.47
N LEU A 14 37.21 -18.04 -1.36
CA LEU A 14 35.76 -18.29 -1.42
C LEU A 14 35.05 -17.73 -0.18
N ILE A 15 35.65 -17.88 1.00
CA ILE A 15 35.18 -17.25 2.24
C ILE A 15 35.31 -15.72 2.15
N ALA A 16 36.44 -15.20 1.66
CA ALA A 16 36.62 -13.76 1.47
C ALA A 16 35.63 -13.21 0.42
N PHE A 17 35.33 -13.95 -0.64
CA PHE A 17 34.35 -13.57 -1.65
C PHE A 17 32.92 -13.67 -1.11
N LEU A 18 32.61 -14.65 -0.25
CA LEU A 18 31.34 -14.73 0.47
C LEU A 18 31.19 -13.62 1.50
N ILE A 19 32.26 -13.24 2.20
CA ILE A 19 32.29 -12.10 3.14
C ILE A 19 32.19 -10.77 2.38
N TRP A 20 32.83 -10.67 1.21
CA TRP A 20 32.79 -9.47 0.38
C TRP A 20 31.44 -9.33 -0.35
N SER A 21 30.83 -10.44 -0.78
CA SER A 21 29.49 -10.46 -1.38
C SER A 21 28.36 -10.37 -0.35
N SER A 22 28.65 -10.66 0.92
CA SER A 22 27.75 -10.39 2.06
C SER A 22 27.93 -9.00 2.66
N ASN A 23 28.62 -8.09 1.98
CA ASN A 23 28.32 -6.66 2.07
C ASN A 23 26.94 -6.41 1.47
N PHE A 24 25.89 -6.85 2.20
CA PHE A 24 24.58 -6.23 2.12
C PHE A 24 24.80 -4.72 2.13
N GLU A 25 24.24 -4.01 1.16
CA GLU A 25 24.15 -2.55 1.15
C GLU A 25 23.39 -2.10 2.41
N CYS A 26 24.09 -2.08 3.53
CA CYS A 26 23.55 -1.85 4.83
C CYS A 26 23.71 -0.35 5.12
N CYS A 27 22.70 0.41 4.68
CA CYS A 27 22.41 1.77 5.16
C CYS A 27 23.58 2.77 5.17
N ILE A 28 24.42 2.80 4.14
CA ILE A 28 25.28 3.97 3.90
C ILE A 28 24.45 4.99 3.11
N ALA A 29 23.59 5.71 3.82
CA ALA A 29 23.20 7.03 3.36
C ALA A 29 24.49 7.85 3.19
N ARG A 30 24.92 8.06 1.94
CA ARG A 30 26.00 9.02 1.66
C ARG A 30 25.59 10.33 2.32
N ARG A 31 26.39 10.78 3.28
CA ARG A 31 26.31 12.11 3.89
C ARG A 31 26.58 13.13 2.78
N GLY A 32 25.54 13.44 2.00
CA GLY A 32 25.60 14.44 0.96
C GLY A 32 25.95 15.78 1.60
N LYS A 33 27.11 16.32 1.26
CA LYS A 33 27.48 17.69 1.61
C LYS A 33 26.44 18.60 0.97
N HIS A 34 25.54 19.17 1.78
CA HIS A 34 24.70 20.29 1.37
C HIS A 34 25.61 21.42 0.87
N LEU A 35 25.63 21.66 -0.44
CA LEU A 35 25.97 22.97 -0.95
C LEU A 35 24.81 23.90 -0.57
N ARG A 36 25.00 24.65 0.53
CA ARG A 36 24.21 25.85 0.81
C ARG A 36 24.45 26.83 -0.33
N GLN A 37 23.51 26.95 -1.26
CA GLN A 37 23.35 28.19 -2.00
C GLN A 37 22.63 29.18 -1.08
N SER A 38 23.38 30.17 -0.57
CA SER A 38 22.78 31.34 0.07
C SER A 38 22.02 32.14 -0.97
N ARG A 39 20.70 32.10 -0.92
CA ARG A 39 19.87 33.19 -1.43
C ARG A 39 19.23 33.89 -0.24
N THR A 40 19.81 35.03 0.09
CA THR A 40 19.22 36.07 0.93
C THR A 40 17.91 36.54 0.31
N PHE A 41 16.80 36.36 0.99
CA PHE A 41 15.71 37.34 0.96
C PHE A 41 15.05 37.44 2.32
N SER A 42 14.98 38.68 2.77
CA SER A 42 14.42 39.19 4.01
C SER A 42 12.91 38.96 4.07
N SER A 43 12.40 38.45 5.20
CA SER A 43 11.08 38.83 5.68
C SER A 43 11.04 38.81 7.20
N SER A 44 10.59 39.93 7.73
CA SER A 44 10.62 40.36 9.12
C SER A 44 9.69 39.59 10.03
N LEU A 45 10.23 39.16 11.17
CA LEU A 45 9.50 38.76 12.38
C LEU A 45 8.67 39.93 12.94
N PHE A 46 7.36 39.75 13.08
CA PHE A 46 6.56 40.46 14.08
C PHE A 46 6.07 39.47 15.15
N LYS A 47 6.83 39.37 16.25
CA LYS A 47 6.35 38.88 17.54
C LYS A 47 5.81 40.08 18.32
N LYS A 48 4.50 40.17 18.52
CA LYS A 48 3.90 41.13 19.45
C LYS A 48 3.76 40.46 20.82
N LYS A 49 4.66 40.80 21.74
CA LYS A 49 4.68 40.38 23.15
C LYS A 49 3.82 41.37 23.95
N GLY A 50 2.83 40.87 24.69
CA GLY A 50 2.01 41.67 25.60
C GLY A 50 2.82 42.19 26.79
N LYS A 51 2.47 43.39 27.25
CA LYS A 51 2.82 43.91 28.57
C LYS A 51 1.55 44.46 29.23
N SER A 52 1.31 43.93 30.43
CA SER A 52 0.37 44.39 31.44
C SER A 52 0.90 45.66 32.12
N TYR A 53 0.01 46.59 32.50
CA TYR A 53 0.19 47.50 33.62
C TYR A 53 -1.16 47.83 34.28
N ASN A 54 -1.10 47.87 35.61
CA ASN A 54 -2.14 48.10 36.63
C ASN A 54 -2.98 49.38 36.47
N GLY A 55 -4.20 49.33 37.03
CA GLY A 55 -4.98 50.50 37.45
C GLY A 55 -6.25 50.09 38.21
N ASN A 56 -6.35 50.46 39.48
CA ASN A 56 -7.25 49.93 40.49
C ASN A 56 -8.54 50.77 40.66
N SER A 57 -9.62 50.12 41.10
CA SER A 57 -10.74 50.63 41.95
C SER A 57 -11.64 51.79 41.48
N HIS A 58 -12.96 51.55 41.36
CA HIS A 58 -13.99 52.04 42.32
C HIS A 58 -15.44 51.69 41.88
N ASN A 59 -16.09 50.80 42.64
CA ASN A 59 -17.38 50.94 43.34
C ASN A 59 -18.52 51.79 42.72
N LYS A 60 -19.67 51.17 42.38
CA LYS A 60 -20.96 51.27 43.12
C LYS A 60 -22.18 50.81 42.30
N ASN A 61 -23.03 50.07 43.03
CA ASN A 61 -24.42 49.64 42.83
C ASN A 61 -25.37 50.59 42.07
N HIS A 62 -26.32 50.06 41.29
CA HIS A 62 -27.73 49.84 41.72
C HIS A 62 -28.70 49.47 40.57
N HIS A 63 -29.66 48.61 40.94
CA HIS A 63 -31.06 48.48 40.50
C HIS A 63 -31.49 47.86 39.15
N SER A 64 -31.86 46.57 39.24
CA SER A 64 -33.21 46.01 39.07
C SER A 64 -34.21 46.64 38.06
N GLY A 65 -34.73 45.79 37.18
CA GLY A 65 -36.03 46.00 36.52
C GLY A 65 -36.25 45.05 35.34
N GLY A 66 -36.96 43.94 35.57
CA GLY A 66 -37.30 42.97 34.52
C GLY A 66 -38.46 43.43 33.64
N SER A 67 -38.53 42.89 32.42
CA SER A 67 -39.80 42.47 31.80
C SER A 67 -39.53 41.58 30.57
N ASN A 68 -40.28 40.48 30.52
CA ASN A 68 -40.33 39.50 29.45
C ASN A 68 -41.09 40.04 28.22
N SER A 69 -40.53 39.84 27.01
CA SER A 69 -41.34 39.57 25.81
C SER A 69 -40.46 39.00 24.68
N LYS A 70 -40.72 37.74 24.28
CA LYS A 70 -40.37 37.12 22.98
C LYS A 70 -41.70 36.86 22.23
N PRO A 71 -41.72 36.53 20.92
CA PRO A 71 -40.83 36.91 19.81
C PRO A 71 -41.61 37.53 18.63
N LYS A 72 -40.98 38.33 17.76
CA LYS A 72 -41.58 38.74 16.47
C LYS A 72 -41.09 37.84 15.34
N SER A 73 -42.06 37.36 14.56
CA SER A 73 -41.94 36.56 13.33
C SER A 73 -41.40 37.36 12.14
N PRO A 74 -40.89 36.69 11.08
CA PRO A 74 -40.00 37.30 10.08
C PRO A 74 -40.76 37.94 8.92
N PRO A 75 -40.19 38.95 8.23
CA PRO A 75 -40.73 39.44 6.98
C PRO A 75 -40.26 38.59 5.78
N HIS A 76 -41.16 38.43 4.81
CA HIS A 76 -40.98 37.68 3.56
C HIS A 76 -40.05 38.38 2.54
N LYS A 77 -39.16 37.55 1.96
CA LYS A 77 -38.61 37.50 0.60
C LYS A 77 -38.34 38.79 -0.19
N SER A 78 -37.06 38.98 -0.54
CA SER A 78 -36.62 39.49 -1.84
C SER A 78 -35.57 38.54 -2.45
N THR A 79 -35.84 38.02 -3.64
CA THR A 79 -34.97 37.15 -4.45
C THR A 79 -33.66 37.85 -4.88
N PRO A 80 -32.51 37.15 -4.91
CA PRO A 80 -31.27 37.68 -5.49
C PRO A 80 -31.35 37.73 -7.02
N PRO A 81 -30.77 38.73 -7.70
CA PRO A 81 -30.71 38.77 -9.16
C PRO A 81 -29.73 37.73 -9.72
N LEU A 82 -30.08 37.16 -10.88
CA LEU A 82 -29.24 36.21 -11.63
C LEU A 82 -27.88 36.81 -12.06
N PRO A 83 -26.83 35.98 -12.19
CA PRO A 83 -25.51 36.41 -12.61
C PRO A 83 -25.48 36.83 -14.09
N LYS A 84 -24.72 37.91 -14.37
CA LYS A 84 -24.49 38.45 -15.73
C LYS A 84 -23.58 37.51 -16.53
N SER A 85 -23.90 37.37 -17.82
CA SER A 85 -23.12 36.65 -18.84
C SER A 85 -21.71 37.23 -19.05
N PRO A 86 -20.72 36.42 -19.46
CA PRO A 86 -19.33 36.85 -19.57
C PRO A 86 -19.10 37.73 -20.83
N PRO A 87 -18.24 38.76 -20.77
CA PRO A 87 -17.87 39.53 -21.95
C PRO A 87 -16.83 38.82 -22.81
N SER A 88 -16.99 38.98 -24.12
CA SER A 88 -16.21 38.43 -25.22
C SER A 88 -14.75 38.91 -25.27
N HIS A 89 -13.89 38.00 -25.73
CA HIS A 89 -12.47 38.09 -26.08
C HIS A 89 -11.90 39.48 -26.41
N LYS A 90 -10.80 39.82 -25.72
CA LYS A 90 -9.71 40.65 -26.26
C LYS A 90 -8.38 39.92 -26.05
N SER A 91 -7.60 39.86 -27.12
CA SER A 91 -6.30 39.20 -27.29
C SER A 91 -5.22 39.73 -26.35
N VAL A 92 -4.50 38.83 -25.68
CA VAL A 92 -3.28 39.12 -24.90
C VAL A 92 -2.05 38.68 -25.73
N PRO A 93 -0.92 39.43 -25.71
CA PRO A 93 0.25 39.15 -26.55
C PRO A 93 1.01 37.89 -26.12
N SER A 94 1.61 37.22 -27.11
CA SER A 94 2.42 36.01 -26.99
C SER A 94 3.73 36.21 -26.19
N SER A 95 3.95 35.35 -25.19
CA SER A 95 5.24 35.21 -24.48
C SER A 95 6.33 34.58 -25.38
N PRO A 96 7.63 34.84 -25.13
CA PRO A 96 8.73 34.32 -25.95
C PRO A 96 8.92 32.80 -25.78
N PRO A 97 9.46 32.09 -26.78
CA PRO A 97 9.59 30.63 -26.75
C PRO A 97 10.65 30.17 -25.76
N ILE A 98 10.25 29.30 -24.82
CA ILE A 98 11.14 28.54 -23.94
C ILE A 98 11.84 27.47 -24.78
N SER A 99 13.17 27.44 -24.73
CA SER A 99 14.03 26.45 -25.37
C SER A 99 13.79 25.06 -24.79
N LYS A 100 13.47 24.09 -25.66
CA LYS A 100 13.30 22.67 -25.30
C LYS A 100 14.64 22.06 -24.84
N PRO A 101 14.67 21.25 -23.77
CA PRO A 101 15.85 20.45 -23.43
C PRO A 101 16.11 19.41 -24.53
N LYS A 102 17.37 19.26 -24.93
CA LYS A 102 17.81 18.25 -25.90
C LYS A 102 17.57 16.84 -25.34
N TYR A 103 16.64 16.10 -25.95
CA TYR A 103 16.45 14.68 -25.74
C TYR A 103 17.70 13.92 -26.21
N SER A 104 18.24 13.05 -25.36
CA SER A 104 19.23 12.04 -25.74
C SER A 104 18.55 10.95 -26.59
N PRO A 105 19.23 10.32 -27.58
CA PRO A 105 18.57 9.44 -28.55
C PRO A 105 17.90 8.22 -27.90
N SER A 106 16.65 8.01 -28.28
CA SER A 106 15.85 6.82 -28.01
C SER A 106 16.58 5.55 -28.46
N ILE A 107 16.67 4.56 -27.58
CA ILE A 107 17.03 3.19 -27.92
C ILE A 107 16.06 2.71 -29.02
N PRO A 108 16.53 2.19 -30.16
CA PRO A 108 15.65 1.69 -31.21
C PRO A 108 14.89 0.45 -30.70
N PRO A 109 13.61 0.28 -31.08
CA PRO A 109 12.83 -0.88 -30.69
C PRO A 109 13.52 -2.17 -31.20
N PRO A 110 13.53 -3.26 -30.43
CA PRO A 110 14.10 -4.51 -30.87
C PRO A 110 13.41 -4.93 -32.18
N LYS A 111 14.23 -5.32 -33.16
CA LYS A 111 13.78 -5.80 -34.47
C LYS A 111 12.77 -6.93 -34.25
N ALA A 112 11.64 -6.83 -34.95
CA ALA A 112 10.60 -7.85 -34.99
C ALA A 112 11.21 -9.19 -35.44
N ASN A 113 11.43 -10.08 -34.48
CA ASN A 113 11.67 -11.48 -34.74
C ASN A 113 10.31 -12.19 -34.72
N ASN A 114 9.96 -12.76 -35.87
CA ASN A 114 8.94 -13.76 -36.17
C ASN A 114 8.07 -14.22 -34.98
N GLY A 115 6.79 -13.82 -35.01
CA GLY A 115 5.64 -14.56 -34.47
C GLY A 115 5.83 -15.29 -33.14
N VAL A 116 5.91 -14.54 -32.03
CA VAL A 116 5.60 -15.12 -30.72
C VAL A 116 4.10 -15.39 -30.70
N HIS A 117 3.69 -16.64 -30.92
CA HIS A 117 2.36 -17.09 -30.54
C HIS A 117 2.28 -16.99 -29.02
N SER A 118 1.59 -15.97 -28.49
CA SER A 118 1.27 -15.90 -27.06
C SER A 118 0.45 -17.16 -26.71
N THR A 119 0.99 -17.99 -25.83
CA THR A 119 0.35 -19.26 -25.44
C THR A 119 -0.59 -18.99 -24.28
N PHE A 120 -1.87 -19.32 -24.44
CA PHE A 120 -2.91 -19.09 -23.44
C PHE A 120 -3.30 -20.40 -22.75
N PHE A 121 -3.49 -20.34 -21.43
CA PHE A 121 -3.94 -21.45 -20.59
C PHE A 121 -5.15 -20.99 -19.78
N ASN A 122 -6.35 -21.39 -20.20
CA ASN A 122 -7.59 -21.01 -19.52
C ASN A 122 -7.89 -21.98 -18.38
N VAL A 123 -8.17 -21.45 -17.17
CA VAL A 123 -8.47 -22.28 -15.99
C VAL A 123 -9.64 -23.26 -16.18
N LEU A 124 -10.58 -22.93 -17.07
CA LEU A 124 -11.70 -23.81 -17.41
C LEU A 124 -11.23 -25.10 -18.11
N ASP A 125 -10.18 -25.01 -18.93
CA ASP A 125 -9.60 -26.17 -19.65
C ASP A 125 -8.89 -27.15 -18.68
N TYR A 126 -8.60 -26.68 -17.46
CA TYR A 126 -7.98 -27.46 -16.38
C TYR A 126 -9.00 -27.89 -15.30
N GLY A 127 -10.29 -27.74 -15.59
CA GLY A 127 -11.38 -28.28 -14.77
C GLY A 127 -11.99 -27.31 -13.77
N ALA A 128 -11.63 -26.02 -13.81
CA ALA A 128 -12.31 -25.01 -12.99
C ALA A 128 -13.79 -24.91 -13.40
N LYS A 129 -14.67 -24.74 -12.41
CA LYS A 129 -16.11 -24.55 -12.61
C LYS A 129 -16.49 -23.09 -12.68
N GLY A 130 -15.87 -22.23 -11.86
CA GLY A 130 -16.17 -20.80 -11.85
C GLY A 130 -17.61 -20.48 -11.45
N ASP A 131 -18.22 -21.32 -10.61
CA ASP A 131 -19.61 -21.23 -10.15
C ASP A 131 -19.77 -20.56 -8.76
N GLY A 132 -18.66 -20.10 -8.17
CA GLY A 132 -18.58 -19.48 -6.84
C GLY A 132 -18.72 -20.44 -5.67
N ASN A 133 -18.82 -21.74 -5.90
CA ASN A 133 -19.11 -22.74 -4.86
C ASN A 133 -18.15 -23.94 -4.89
N THR A 134 -17.80 -24.42 -6.08
CA THR A 134 -16.88 -25.53 -6.28
C THR A 134 -15.44 -25.07 -6.02
N ASP A 135 -14.67 -25.88 -5.31
CA ASP A 135 -13.25 -25.60 -5.06
C ASP A 135 -12.40 -25.75 -6.34
N ASP A 136 -12.05 -24.62 -6.92
CA ASP A 136 -11.28 -24.51 -8.16
C ASP A 136 -9.76 -24.48 -7.93
N THR A 137 -9.29 -24.61 -6.69
CA THR A 137 -7.86 -24.50 -6.33
C THR A 137 -6.99 -25.45 -7.14
N LYS A 138 -7.42 -26.70 -7.33
CA LYS A 138 -6.66 -27.70 -8.11
C LYS A 138 -6.56 -27.35 -9.59
N ALA A 139 -7.61 -26.77 -10.16
CA ALA A 139 -7.60 -26.31 -11.54
C ALA A 139 -6.62 -25.15 -11.72
N PHE A 140 -6.59 -24.20 -10.77
CA PHE A 140 -5.60 -23.11 -10.76
C PHE A 140 -4.17 -23.64 -10.64
N GLN A 141 -3.92 -24.62 -9.76
CA GLN A 141 -2.60 -25.27 -9.63
C GLN A 141 -2.17 -25.94 -10.94
N ALA A 142 -3.06 -26.69 -11.59
CA ALA A 142 -2.76 -27.38 -12.84
C ALA A 142 -2.51 -26.40 -14.00
N THR A 143 -3.32 -25.34 -14.08
CA THR A 143 -3.17 -24.28 -15.09
C THR A 143 -1.83 -23.55 -14.91
N TRP A 144 -1.47 -23.22 -13.66
CA TRP A 144 -0.18 -22.61 -13.36
C TRP A 144 0.98 -23.52 -13.75
N ALA A 145 0.91 -24.81 -13.42
CA ALA A 145 1.95 -25.78 -13.76
C ALA A 145 2.18 -25.91 -15.28
N ALA A 146 1.15 -25.68 -16.10
CA ALA A 146 1.27 -25.62 -17.55
C ALA A 146 1.86 -24.28 -18.02
N THR A 147 1.31 -23.17 -17.54
CA THR A 147 1.74 -21.79 -17.85
C THR A 147 3.22 -21.59 -17.52
N CYS A 148 3.64 -22.01 -16.33
CA CYS A 148 5.01 -21.93 -15.82
C CYS A 148 6.09 -22.50 -16.76
N LYS A 149 5.74 -23.45 -17.64
CA LYS A 149 6.69 -24.11 -18.55
C LYS A 149 6.97 -23.31 -19.82
N VAL A 150 6.17 -22.29 -20.11
CA VAL A 150 6.21 -21.55 -21.37
C VAL A 150 6.51 -20.08 -21.09
N GLU A 151 7.55 -19.56 -21.73
CA GLU A 151 7.94 -18.15 -21.63
C GLU A 151 6.87 -17.25 -22.24
N ALA A 152 6.63 -16.10 -21.60
CA ALA A 152 5.63 -15.13 -22.05
C ALA A 152 4.22 -15.73 -22.27
N SER A 153 3.88 -16.78 -21.53
CA SER A 153 2.56 -17.39 -21.58
C SER A 153 1.55 -16.65 -20.70
N THR A 154 0.27 -16.86 -20.97
CA THR A 154 -0.83 -16.21 -20.26
C THR A 154 -1.73 -17.24 -19.60
N MET A 155 -1.86 -17.18 -18.27
CA MET A 155 -2.91 -17.88 -17.52
C MET A 155 -4.17 -17.01 -17.53
N VAL A 156 -5.28 -17.54 -18.03
CA VAL A 156 -6.54 -16.79 -18.24
C VAL A 156 -7.58 -17.20 -17.19
N ILE A 157 -8.09 -16.20 -16.46
CA ILE A 157 -9.20 -16.30 -15.52
C ILE A 157 -10.35 -15.50 -16.14
N PRO A 158 -11.27 -16.16 -16.86
CA PRO A 158 -12.20 -15.50 -17.76
C PRO A 158 -13.29 -14.70 -17.03
N ALA A 159 -13.75 -13.63 -17.69
CA ALA A 159 -14.88 -12.83 -17.26
C ALA A 159 -16.17 -13.66 -17.13
N ASN A 160 -17.11 -13.16 -16.32
CA ASN A 160 -18.42 -13.77 -16.01
C ASN A 160 -18.38 -15.05 -15.16
N TYR A 161 -17.21 -15.46 -14.67
CA TYR A 161 -17.05 -16.57 -13.74
C TYR A 161 -16.62 -16.09 -12.36
N ILE A 162 -17.02 -16.85 -11.33
CA ILE A 162 -16.62 -16.63 -9.94
C ILE A 162 -15.88 -17.89 -9.48
N PHE A 163 -14.59 -17.80 -9.28
CA PHE A 163 -13.75 -18.93 -8.89
C PHE A 163 -13.58 -18.93 -7.36
N TYR A 164 -14.07 -19.96 -6.69
CA TYR A 164 -13.77 -20.18 -5.28
C TYR A 164 -12.39 -20.86 -5.20
N VAL A 165 -11.41 -20.17 -4.61
CA VAL A 165 -10.01 -20.61 -4.59
C VAL A 165 -9.47 -20.52 -3.17
N GLY A 166 -8.98 -21.61 -2.63
CA GLY A 166 -8.31 -21.67 -1.33
C GLY A 166 -6.89 -21.10 -1.35
N PRO A 167 -6.16 -21.18 -0.21
CA PRO A 167 -4.76 -20.77 -0.14
C PRO A 167 -3.91 -21.48 -1.20
N ILE A 168 -3.18 -20.71 -2.00
CA ILE A 168 -2.39 -21.21 -3.13
C ILE A 168 -1.11 -20.39 -3.32
N SER A 169 -0.03 -21.07 -3.69
CA SER A 169 1.25 -20.45 -4.05
C SER A 169 1.62 -20.79 -5.49
N PHE A 170 1.74 -19.75 -6.31
CA PHE A 170 2.25 -19.75 -7.67
C PHE A 170 3.78 -19.59 -7.63
N SER A 171 4.46 -20.73 -7.51
CA SER A 171 5.90 -20.79 -7.27
C SER A 171 6.71 -20.70 -8.57
N GLY A 172 7.70 -19.82 -8.59
CA GLY A 172 8.51 -19.41 -9.73
C GLY A 172 9.98 -19.87 -9.85
N PRO A 173 10.65 -20.55 -8.89
CA PRO A 173 12.09 -20.89 -9.03
C PRO A 173 12.47 -21.65 -10.31
N TYR A 174 11.50 -22.28 -10.96
CA TYR A 174 11.67 -23.04 -12.20
C TYR A 174 10.70 -22.61 -13.31
N CYS A 175 9.99 -21.47 -13.12
CA CYS A 175 9.10 -20.94 -14.14
C CYS A 175 9.86 -20.13 -15.17
N LYS A 176 9.35 -20.15 -16.40
CA LYS A 176 9.78 -19.22 -17.44
C LYS A 176 9.34 -17.79 -17.10
N ALA A 177 10.09 -16.83 -17.60
CA ALA A 177 9.87 -15.42 -17.33
C ALA A 177 8.67 -14.85 -18.10
N ASN A 178 8.26 -13.64 -17.69
CA ASN A 178 7.28 -12.79 -18.38
C ASN A 178 5.87 -13.39 -18.48
N ILE A 179 5.50 -14.27 -17.54
CA ILE A 179 4.15 -14.83 -17.48
C ILE A 179 3.13 -13.71 -17.21
N VAL A 180 1.98 -13.80 -17.86
CA VAL A 180 0.83 -12.94 -17.62
C VAL A 180 -0.26 -13.73 -16.88
N PHE A 181 -0.73 -13.21 -15.77
CA PHE A 181 -1.93 -13.66 -15.08
C PHE A 181 -3.07 -12.71 -15.46
N GLN A 182 -3.87 -13.12 -16.44
CA GLN A 182 -4.99 -12.36 -16.98
C GLN A 182 -6.24 -12.62 -16.14
N LEU A 183 -6.58 -11.68 -15.27
CA LEU A 183 -7.73 -11.74 -14.37
C LEU A 183 -8.87 -10.84 -14.86
N ASP A 184 -9.85 -11.44 -15.52
CA ASP A 184 -11.07 -10.76 -15.97
C ASP A 184 -12.33 -11.23 -15.20
N GLY A 185 -12.25 -12.40 -14.56
CA GLY A 185 -13.28 -12.95 -13.67
C GLY A 185 -13.18 -12.46 -12.22
N THR A 186 -13.91 -13.14 -11.32
CA THR A 186 -13.82 -12.92 -9.87
C THR A 186 -13.18 -14.13 -9.20
N ILE A 187 -12.23 -13.92 -8.29
CA ILE A 187 -11.69 -14.94 -7.38
C ILE A 187 -12.19 -14.62 -5.98
N ILE A 188 -12.78 -15.59 -5.27
CA ILE A 188 -13.30 -15.41 -3.91
C ILE A 188 -12.62 -16.34 -2.90
N ALA A 189 -12.37 -15.83 -1.70
CA ALA A 189 -11.72 -16.58 -0.64
C ALA A 189 -12.67 -17.54 0.11
N PRO A 190 -12.14 -18.61 0.72
CA PRO A 190 -12.89 -19.43 1.66
C PRO A 190 -13.30 -18.67 2.91
N THR A 191 -14.54 -18.85 3.33
CA THR A 191 -15.06 -18.36 4.62
C THR A 191 -15.14 -19.45 5.69
N ASN A 192 -14.84 -20.70 5.33
CA ASN A 192 -14.77 -21.82 6.26
C ASN A 192 -13.35 -21.93 6.85
N PRO A 193 -13.17 -21.93 8.18
CA PRO A 193 -11.85 -22.03 8.82
C PRO A 193 -11.08 -23.30 8.44
N ASN A 194 -11.76 -24.40 8.11
CA ASN A 194 -11.11 -25.65 7.72
C ASN A 194 -10.36 -25.54 6.38
N ALA A 195 -10.73 -24.61 5.51
CA ALA A 195 -10.01 -24.34 4.26
C ALA A 195 -8.65 -23.65 4.49
N TRP A 196 -8.42 -23.15 5.71
CA TRP A 196 -7.20 -22.47 6.14
C TRP A 196 -6.37 -23.35 7.08
N SER A 197 -6.53 -24.67 7.02
CA SER A 197 -5.79 -25.61 7.86
C SER A 197 -4.29 -25.60 7.52
N GLY A 198 -3.53 -24.77 8.24
CA GLY A 198 -2.10 -24.54 8.08
C GLY A 198 -1.74 -23.10 8.46
N VAL A 199 -0.52 -22.85 8.93
CA VAL A 199 -0.06 -21.47 9.20
C VAL A 199 0.28 -20.81 7.86
N THR A 200 -0.75 -20.32 7.16
CA THR A 200 -0.58 -19.53 5.93
C THR A 200 -0.89 -18.08 6.25
N LEU A 201 0.08 -17.18 6.04
CA LEU A 201 -0.06 -15.74 6.24
C LEU A 201 -0.55 -15.04 4.95
N GLN A 202 -0.88 -15.82 3.93
CA GLN A 202 -1.17 -15.35 2.59
C GLN A 202 -2.17 -16.27 1.89
N TRP A 203 -3.07 -15.68 1.12
CA TRP A 203 -4.09 -16.38 0.34
C TRP A 203 -3.58 -16.71 -1.07
N LEU A 204 -3.36 -15.70 -1.91
CA LEU A 204 -2.77 -15.84 -3.24
C LEU A 204 -1.31 -15.37 -3.19
N GLU A 205 -0.38 -16.30 -3.33
CA GLU A 205 1.05 -15.99 -3.30
C GLU A 205 1.71 -16.18 -4.66
N PHE A 206 2.50 -15.19 -5.09
CA PHE A 206 3.38 -15.24 -6.26
C PHE A 206 4.82 -15.16 -5.76
N THR A 207 5.59 -16.24 -5.89
CA THR A 207 6.88 -16.36 -5.21
C THR A 207 8.02 -16.68 -6.16
N LYS A 208 9.11 -15.90 -6.08
CA LYS A 208 10.35 -16.08 -6.84
C LYS A 208 10.13 -16.09 -8.36
N LEU A 209 9.39 -15.12 -8.87
CA LEU A 209 9.10 -14.95 -10.30
C LEU A 209 9.92 -13.83 -10.94
N GLU A 210 10.08 -13.91 -12.25
CA GLU A 210 10.77 -12.91 -13.07
C GLU A 210 9.80 -12.36 -14.13
N GLY A 211 9.51 -11.06 -14.05
CA GLY A 211 8.67 -10.34 -15.02
C GLY A 211 7.18 -10.69 -14.99
N ILE A 212 6.67 -11.29 -13.91
CA ILE A 212 5.25 -11.63 -13.77
C ILE A 212 4.37 -10.36 -13.85
N THR A 213 3.31 -10.43 -14.65
CA THR A 213 2.31 -9.37 -14.76
C THR A 213 0.94 -9.90 -14.35
N ILE A 214 0.32 -9.30 -13.34
CA ILE A 214 -1.11 -9.48 -13.03
C ILE A 214 -1.87 -8.31 -13.64
N GLN A 215 -2.79 -8.61 -14.55
CA GLN A 215 -3.57 -7.60 -15.27
C GLN A 215 -5.01 -8.04 -15.52
N GLY A 216 -5.82 -7.12 -16.02
CA GLY A 216 -7.21 -7.36 -16.40
C GLY A 216 -8.13 -6.36 -15.70
N ASN A 217 -9.42 -6.68 -15.67
CA ASN A 217 -10.45 -5.86 -15.02
C ASN A 217 -11.26 -6.63 -13.96
N GLY A 218 -10.79 -7.82 -13.61
CA GLY A 218 -11.43 -8.72 -12.66
C GLY A 218 -11.20 -8.33 -11.19
N VAL A 219 -11.71 -9.19 -10.31
CA VAL A 219 -11.82 -8.92 -8.87
C VAL A 219 -11.19 -10.04 -8.05
N ILE A 220 -10.41 -9.68 -7.04
CA ILE A 220 -9.98 -10.55 -5.94
C ILE A 220 -10.77 -10.14 -4.70
N ASP A 221 -11.68 -10.99 -4.22
CA ASP A 221 -12.49 -10.74 -3.02
C ASP A 221 -12.03 -11.64 -1.87
N GLY A 222 -11.35 -11.03 -0.90
CA GLY A 222 -10.84 -11.72 0.29
C GLY A 222 -11.90 -12.14 1.31
N ARG A 223 -13.16 -11.70 1.15
CA ARG A 223 -14.29 -11.98 2.06
C ARG A 223 -13.93 -11.81 3.54
N GLY A 224 -13.18 -10.75 3.83
CA GLY A 224 -12.52 -10.46 5.11
C GLY A 224 -13.46 -10.28 6.31
N SER A 225 -14.75 -10.04 6.09
CA SER A 225 -15.72 -9.82 7.17
C SER A 225 -15.79 -10.94 8.20
N VAL A 226 -15.56 -12.20 7.80
CA VAL A 226 -15.50 -13.33 8.73
C VAL A 226 -14.24 -13.35 9.61
N TRP A 227 -13.21 -12.59 9.24
CA TRP A 227 -11.95 -12.46 9.96
C TRP A 227 -11.91 -11.23 10.89
N TRP A 228 -12.84 -10.29 10.73
CA TRP A 228 -12.86 -9.05 11.52
C TRP A 228 -13.76 -9.13 12.76
N GLN A 229 -14.60 -10.17 12.88
CA GLN A 229 -15.62 -10.31 13.95
C GLN A 229 -15.03 -10.51 15.35
N ASP A 230 -13.84 -11.10 15.44
CA ASP A 230 -13.16 -11.36 16.71
C ASP A 230 -11.85 -10.59 16.76
N PHE A 231 -11.92 -9.39 17.33
CA PHE A 231 -10.75 -8.64 17.75
C PHE A 231 -10.51 -8.90 19.25
N PRO A 232 -9.75 -9.94 19.66
CA PRO A 232 -8.94 -9.78 20.85
C PRO A 232 -7.83 -8.78 20.50
N TYR A 233 -7.67 -7.78 21.36
CA TYR A 233 -6.69 -6.68 21.32
C TYR A 233 -5.20 -7.10 21.21
N ASP A 234 -4.93 -8.39 20.99
CA ASP A 234 -3.60 -9.01 21.02
C ASP A 234 -3.28 -9.67 19.67
N ASN A 235 -3.16 -8.89 18.60
CA ASN A 235 -2.36 -9.31 17.46
C ASN A 235 -0.96 -8.69 17.62
N PRO A 236 0.08 -9.48 17.91
CA PRO A 236 1.43 -8.96 18.20
C PRO A 236 2.17 -8.47 16.96
N ILE A 237 1.47 -8.12 15.87
CA ILE A 237 2.11 -7.58 14.68
C ILE A 237 2.21 -6.06 14.82
N ASP A 238 1.14 -5.37 15.27
CA ASP A 238 1.13 -3.92 15.44
C ASP A 238 0.44 -3.53 16.76
N ASP A 239 1.19 -3.38 17.85
CA ASP A 239 0.68 -3.10 19.21
C ASP A 239 0.17 -1.65 19.41
N GLU A 240 -0.46 -1.04 18.40
CA GLU A 240 -0.82 0.38 18.36
C GLU A 240 -2.16 0.75 19.02
N GLU A 241 -2.96 -0.21 19.52
CA GLU A 241 -4.24 0.14 20.17
C GLU A 241 -4.11 0.60 21.63
N LYS A 242 -2.92 0.60 22.25
CA LYS A 242 -2.75 1.11 23.62
C LYS A 242 -2.92 2.63 23.77
N LEU A 243 -3.09 3.39 22.69
CA LEU A 243 -3.20 4.86 22.71
C LEU A 243 -4.59 5.43 22.39
N ILE A 244 -5.58 4.60 22.07
CA ILE A 244 -6.98 5.06 21.90
C ILE A 244 -7.76 4.73 23.17
N VAL A 245 -7.77 5.66 24.12
CA VAL A 245 -8.74 5.66 25.23
C VAL A 245 -10.09 6.09 24.66
N PRO A 246 -11.14 5.25 24.65
CA PRO A 246 -12.46 5.71 24.22
C PRO A 246 -13.03 6.64 25.30
N LEU A 247 -13.12 7.94 24.98
CA LEU A 247 -14.04 8.82 25.67
C LEU A 247 -15.46 8.44 25.23
N ASN A 248 -16.17 7.75 26.13
CA ASN A 248 -17.60 7.43 26.15
C ASN A 248 -17.96 5.97 25.86
N GLN A 249 -18.51 5.35 26.91
CA GLN A 249 -19.33 4.15 26.86
C GLN A 249 -20.60 4.44 26.05
N THR A 250 -20.70 3.88 24.85
CA THR A 250 -21.98 3.69 24.17
C THR A 250 -22.22 2.21 23.93
N GLN A 251 -23.38 1.74 24.39
CA GLN A 251 -23.89 0.37 24.28
C GLN A 251 -23.72 -0.20 22.86
N LYS A 252 -23.07 -1.36 22.77
CA LYS A 252 -23.05 -2.19 21.56
C LYS A 252 -24.45 -2.77 21.32
N PRO A 253 -24.96 -2.80 20.07
CA PRO A 253 -26.20 -3.51 19.74
C PRO A 253 -26.03 -5.03 19.94
N PRO A 254 -27.11 -5.78 20.23
CA PRO A 254 -27.02 -7.20 20.51
C PRO A 254 -26.61 -7.97 19.24
N MET A 255 -25.59 -8.80 19.39
CA MET A 255 -25.13 -9.77 18.39
C MET A 255 -26.29 -10.69 17.96
N PRO A 256 -26.45 -11.01 16.67
CA PRO A 256 -27.39 -12.03 16.24
C PRO A 256 -26.94 -13.40 16.77
N VAL A 257 -27.92 -14.16 17.26
CA VAL A 257 -27.80 -15.49 17.87
C VAL A 257 -27.08 -16.43 16.91
N GLN A 258 -25.96 -16.97 17.38
CA GLN A 258 -25.08 -17.88 16.68
C GLN A 258 -25.72 -19.27 16.65
N ASN A 259 -26.27 -19.66 15.50
CA ASN A 259 -26.69 -21.04 15.27
C ASN A 259 -25.51 -21.88 14.77
N GLU A 260 -25.36 -23.03 15.42
CA GLU A 260 -24.70 -24.28 14.97
C GLU A 260 -23.16 -24.28 14.83
N MET A 261 -22.49 -24.81 15.87
CA MET A 261 -21.18 -25.51 15.83
C MET A 261 -20.02 -24.86 15.03
N GLY A 262 -20.03 -23.55 14.81
CA GLY A 262 -19.07 -22.84 13.97
C GLY A 262 -17.69 -22.71 14.61
N ARG A 263 -16.69 -23.41 14.06
CA ARG A 263 -15.27 -23.19 14.40
C ARG A 263 -14.91 -21.72 14.11
N LYS A 264 -14.13 -21.10 15.00
CA LYS A 264 -13.61 -19.74 14.86
C LYS A 264 -12.53 -19.65 13.77
N MET A 265 -12.45 -18.53 13.04
CA MET A 265 -11.36 -18.28 12.10
C MET A 265 -10.00 -18.25 12.84
N PRO A 266 -8.90 -18.70 12.22
CA PRO A 266 -7.57 -18.58 12.82
C PRO A 266 -7.23 -17.12 13.18
N SER A 267 -6.46 -16.90 14.26
CA SER A 267 -6.07 -15.54 14.68
C SER A 267 -5.15 -14.85 13.67
N ASN A 268 -4.31 -15.62 12.97
CA ASN A 268 -3.41 -15.11 11.94
C ASN A 268 -4.20 -14.87 10.66
N LYS A 269 -4.47 -13.61 10.35
CA LYS A 269 -5.21 -13.20 9.15
C LYS A 269 -4.30 -13.25 7.92
N PRO A 270 -4.73 -13.83 6.80
CA PRO A 270 -3.94 -13.89 5.60
C PRO A 270 -4.01 -12.57 4.81
N THR A 271 -2.89 -12.17 4.21
CA THR A 271 -2.86 -11.18 3.13
C THR A 271 -3.55 -11.74 1.89
N ALA A 272 -4.37 -10.94 1.19
CA ALA A 272 -5.10 -11.42 0.00
C ALA A 272 -4.16 -11.75 -1.16
N LEU A 273 -3.30 -10.83 -1.58
CA LEU A 273 -2.35 -11.01 -2.66
C LEU A 273 -0.92 -10.66 -2.22
N ARG A 274 0.00 -11.61 -2.29
CA ARG A 274 1.40 -11.42 -1.89
C ARG A 274 2.36 -11.79 -3.00
N PHE A 275 3.34 -10.91 -3.24
CA PHE A 275 4.56 -11.21 -3.97
C PHE A 275 5.72 -11.41 -2.99
N TYR A 276 6.48 -12.49 -3.19
CA TYR A 276 7.69 -12.76 -2.39
C TYR A 276 8.88 -13.02 -3.30
N GLY A 277 10.02 -12.37 -3.05
CA GLY A 277 11.28 -12.72 -3.72
C GLY A 277 11.28 -12.54 -5.24
N SER A 278 10.40 -11.71 -5.79
CA SER A 278 10.18 -11.61 -7.24
C SER A 278 10.87 -10.38 -7.85
N TYR A 279 11.27 -10.49 -9.11
CA TYR A 279 11.92 -9.43 -9.89
C TYR A 279 10.99 -8.93 -10.99
N GLY A 280 10.79 -7.61 -11.08
CA GLY A 280 9.92 -6.99 -12.07
C GLY A 280 8.42 -7.31 -11.96
N PRO A 281 7.81 -7.54 -10.77
CA PRO A 281 6.38 -7.82 -10.73
C PRO A 281 5.57 -6.56 -11.08
N THR A 282 4.59 -6.74 -11.96
CA THR A 282 3.62 -5.70 -12.34
C THR A 282 2.21 -6.09 -11.91
N VAL A 283 1.47 -5.17 -11.28
CA VAL A 283 0.03 -5.34 -10.96
C VAL A 283 -0.74 -4.15 -11.51
N THR A 284 -1.74 -4.42 -12.36
CA THR A 284 -2.52 -3.35 -12.99
C THR A 284 -3.98 -3.70 -13.29
N GLY A 285 -4.85 -2.69 -13.29
CA GLY A 285 -6.25 -2.76 -13.77
C GLY A 285 -7.24 -3.50 -12.86
N ILE A 286 -6.76 -4.44 -12.04
CA ILE A 286 -7.60 -5.29 -11.20
C ILE A 286 -8.15 -4.56 -9.96
N THR A 287 -9.22 -5.15 -9.40
CA THR A 287 -9.75 -4.76 -8.09
C THR A 287 -9.38 -5.79 -7.02
N ILE A 288 -8.92 -5.35 -5.86
CA ILE A 288 -8.69 -6.20 -4.68
C ILE A 288 -9.55 -5.67 -3.54
N GLN A 289 -10.47 -6.47 -3.02
CA GLN A 289 -11.42 -6.02 -2.02
C GLN A 289 -11.54 -6.96 -0.83
N ASN A 290 -11.97 -6.39 0.30
CA ASN A 290 -12.31 -7.11 1.52
C ASN A 290 -11.19 -8.07 1.97
N SER A 291 -9.93 -7.64 1.95
CA SER A 291 -8.85 -8.52 2.40
C SER A 291 -8.96 -8.82 3.91
N PRO A 292 -8.71 -10.06 4.37
CA PRO A 292 -8.66 -10.36 5.81
C PRO A 292 -7.63 -9.52 6.58
N GLN A 293 -6.52 -9.17 5.91
CA GLN A 293 -5.43 -8.31 6.40
C GLN A 293 -5.03 -7.36 5.25
N CYS A 294 -3.75 -7.26 4.90
CA CYS A 294 -3.27 -6.44 3.78
C CYS A 294 -3.87 -6.91 2.43
N HIS A 295 -4.20 -5.99 1.53
CA HIS A 295 -4.73 -6.31 0.21
C HIS A 295 -3.62 -6.79 -0.74
N LEU A 296 -2.56 -5.98 -0.88
CA LEU A 296 -1.44 -6.27 -1.77
C LEU A 296 -0.12 -6.10 -1.03
N LYS A 297 0.67 -7.18 -0.92
CA LYS A 297 1.98 -7.16 -0.24
C LYS A 297 3.12 -7.48 -1.19
N PHE A 298 4.19 -6.70 -1.14
CA PHE A 298 5.47 -7.04 -1.76
C PHE A 298 6.52 -7.22 -0.67
N ASP A 299 7.14 -8.39 -0.65
CA ASP A 299 8.19 -8.73 0.31
C ASP A 299 9.42 -9.27 -0.42
N ASN A 300 10.59 -8.66 -0.18
CA ASN A 300 11.84 -9.03 -0.86
C ASN A 300 11.75 -8.96 -2.40
N CYS A 301 11.07 -7.94 -2.94
CA CYS A 301 10.90 -7.76 -4.38
C CYS A 301 11.79 -6.62 -4.93
N ASN A 302 12.14 -6.67 -6.21
CA ASN A 302 12.88 -5.60 -6.88
C ASN A 302 12.18 -5.22 -8.20
N GLY A 303 12.11 -3.93 -8.53
CA GLY A 303 11.51 -3.46 -9.77
C GLY A 303 9.99 -3.58 -9.77
N VAL A 304 9.36 -3.24 -8.65
CA VAL A 304 7.91 -3.38 -8.48
C VAL A 304 7.19 -2.25 -9.21
N LEU A 305 6.17 -2.60 -9.99
CA LEU A 305 5.28 -1.64 -10.64
C LEU A 305 3.81 -1.92 -10.27
N VAL A 306 3.12 -0.92 -9.73
CA VAL A 306 1.68 -0.98 -9.46
C VAL A 306 0.99 0.24 -10.06
N HIS A 307 0.00 0.03 -10.93
CA HIS A 307 -0.78 1.14 -11.46
C HIS A 307 -2.19 0.79 -11.88
N ASP A 308 -3.09 1.77 -11.84
CA ASP A 308 -4.50 1.59 -12.23
C ASP A 308 -5.23 0.49 -11.44
N VAL A 309 -4.77 0.20 -10.20
CA VAL A 309 -5.45 -0.76 -9.31
C VAL A 309 -6.49 -0.05 -8.45
N SER A 310 -7.54 -0.79 -8.09
CA SER A 310 -8.54 -0.36 -7.12
C SER A 310 -8.51 -1.28 -5.90
N ILE A 311 -8.30 -0.71 -4.71
CA ILE A 311 -8.31 -1.42 -3.44
C ILE A 311 -9.41 -0.87 -2.55
N SER A 312 -10.24 -1.74 -1.98
CA SER A 312 -11.36 -1.34 -1.14
C SER A 312 -11.70 -2.32 -0.01
N SER A 313 -11.81 -1.82 1.22
CA SER A 313 -12.49 -2.46 2.34
C SER A 313 -13.21 -1.42 3.19
N PRO A 314 -14.10 -1.80 4.14
CA PRO A 314 -14.67 -0.85 5.10
C PRO A 314 -13.58 -0.03 5.82
N GLY A 315 -13.82 1.26 6.05
CA GLY A 315 -12.84 2.14 6.70
C GLY A 315 -12.53 1.80 8.16
N ASP A 316 -13.33 0.92 8.77
CA ASP A 316 -13.16 0.36 10.10
C ASP A 316 -12.66 -1.10 10.07
N SER A 317 -12.35 -1.66 8.89
CA SER A 317 -11.85 -3.02 8.78
C SER A 317 -10.38 -3.09 9.26
N PRO A 318 -10.08 -3.91 10.27
CA PRO A 318 -8.82 -3.79 10.99
C PRO A 318 -7.62 -4.42 10.27
N ASN A 319 -6.45 -3.76 10.35
CA ASN A 319 -5.17 -4.17 9.74
C ASN A 319 -5.26 -4.43 8.23
N THR A 320 -6.13 -3.69 7.53
CA THR A 320 -6.40 -3.91 6.11
C THR A 320 -5.57 -3.02 5.19
N ASP A 321 -4.25 -2.94 5.39
CA ASP A 321 -3.37 -2.11 4.55
C ASP A 321 -3.67 -2.27 3.05
N GLY A 322 -3.61 -1.18 2.30
CA GLY A 322 -3.80 -1.22 0.85
C GLY A 322 -2.62 -1.91 0.16
N ILE A 323 -1.51 -1.19 0.04
CA ILE A 323 -0.25 -1.71 -0.50
C ILE A 323 0.81 -1.73 0.61
N HIS A 324 1.27 -2.93 0.96
CA HIS A 324 2.26 -3.14 2.00
C HIS A 324 3.62 -3.51 1.38
N LEU A 325 4.64 -2.68 1.59
CA LEU A 325 5.99 -2.88 1.09
C LEU A 325 6.93 -3.30 2.23
N GLN A 326 7.68 -4.38 2.02
CA GLN A 326 8.70 -4.84 2.95
C GLN A 326 9.91 -5.34 2.17
N ASN A 327 11.14 -5.03 2.63
CA ASN A 327 12.38 -5.50 2.00
C ASN A 327 12.45 -5.27 0.47
N SER A 328 11.74 -4.28 -0.06
CA SER A 328 11.53 -4.15 -1.51
C SER A 328 12.21 -2.91 -2.08
N LYS A 329 12.83 -3.04 -3.24
CA LYS A 329 13.62 -1.97 -3.88
C LYS A 329 13.06 -1.59 -5.23
N ASP A 330 13.27 -0.33 -5.61
CA ASP A 330 12.90 0.20 -6.93
C ASP A 330 11.41 -0.02 -7.20
N VAL A 331 10.59 0.69 -6.43
CA VAL A 331 9.14 0.54 -6.41
C VAL A 331 8.48 1.78 -7.00
N LEU A 332 7.58 1.58 -7.96
CA LEU A 332 6.76 2.62 -8.56
C LEU A 332 5.27 2.29 -8.36
N ILE A 333 4.55 3.19 -7.69
CA ILE A 333 3.10 3.08 -7.48
C ILE A 333 2.43 4.34 -8.04
N HIS A 334 1.49 4.19 -8.97
CA HIS A 334 0.74 5.36 -9.46
C HIS A 334 -0.68 5.11 -9.91
N SER A 335 -1.45 6.18 -10.11
CA SER A 335 -2.76 6.14 -10.79
C SER A 335 -3.76 5.17 -10.16
N SER A 336 -3.67 4.95 -8.84
CA SER A 336 -4.41 3.90 -8.13
C SER A 336 -5.36 4.49 -7.09
N LYS A 337 -6.43 3.77 -6.76
CA LYS A 337 -7.42 4.16 -5.75
C LYS A 337 -7.35 3.18 -4.58
N LEU A 338 -7.13 3.72 -3.37
CA LEU A 338 -6.90 2.93 -2.16
C LEU A 338 -7.87 3.42 -1.07
N ALA A 339 -8.79 2.56 -0.67
CA ALA A 339 -9.74 2.79 0.40
C ALA A 339 -9.70 1.59 1.35
N CYS A 340 -9.25 1.77 2.58
CA CYS A 340 -9.10 0.65 3.51
C CYS A 340 -9.22 1.09 4.96
N GLY A 341 -9.17 0.14 5.90
CA GLY A 341 -9.25 0.47 7.32
C GLY A 341 -7.91 0.71 8.01
N ASP A 342 -6.78 0.59 7.30
CA ASP A 342 -5.44 0.91 7.82
C ASP A 342 -4.64 1.76 6.82
N ASP A 343 -3.31 1.68 6.84
CA ASP A 343 -2.40 2.43 5.98
C ASP A 343 -2.71 2.16 4.49
N CYS A 344 -3.02 3.19 3.70
CA CYS A 344 -3.24 3.04 2.24
C CYS A 344 -1.99 2.45 1.59
N ILE A 345 -0.82 2.99 1.95
CA ILE A 345 0.48 2.45 1.58
C ILE A 345 1.35 2.42 2.83
N SER A 346 1.76 1.23 3.25
CA SER A 346 2.70 1.02 4.36
C SER A 346 4.07 0.63 3.82
N ILE A 347 5.11 1.32 4.29
CA ILE A 347 6.50 1.15 3.87
C ILE A 347 7.31 0.69 5.06
N GLN A 348 7.63 -0.60 5.09
CA GLN A 348 8.39 -1.23 6.17
C GLN A 348 9.89 -1.21 5.92
N THR A 349 10.63 -1.72 6.91
CA THR A 349 12.08 -1.87 6.84
C THR A 349 12.56 -2.60 5.58
N GLY A 350 13.76 -2.26 5.14
CA GLY A 350 14.42 -2.82 3.96
C GLY A 350 13.93 -2.23 2.64
N CYS A 351 13.02 -1.25 2.67
CA CYS A 351 12.55 -0.59 1.46
C CYS A 351 13.46 0.56 1.03
N SER A 352 13.71 0.67 -0.29
CA SER A 352 14.45 1.81 -0.84
C SER A 352 14.04 2.16 -2.27
N ASN A 353 14.18 3.43 -2.65
CA ASN A 353 13.81 3.93 -3.99
C ASN A 353 12.32 3.68 -4.27
N VAL A 354 11.46 4.20 -3.40
CA VAL A 354 10.00 4.09 -3.54
C VAL A 354 9.46 5.41 -4.06
N TYR A 355 8.72 5.36 -5.15
CA TYR A 355 8.10 6.52 -5.77
C TYR A 355 6.60 6.31 -5.91
N VAL A 356 5.82 7.15 -5.21
CA VAL A 356 4.35 7.13 -5.23
C VAL A 356 3.85 8.42 -5.85
N HIS A 357 2.98 8.32 -6.87
CA HIS A 357 2.33 9.51 -7.42
C HIS A 357 0.95 9.30 -8.02
N ASN A 358 0.11 10.34 -8.07
CA ASN A 358 -1.23 10.26 -8.67
C ASN A 358 -2.11 9.17 -8.00
N VAL A 359 -2.02 9.01 -6.68
CA VAL A 359 -2.81 8.05 -5.91
C VAL A 359 -3.95 8.77 -5.21
N ASN A 360 -5.13 8.16 -5.18
CA ASN A 360 -6.22 8.57 -4.32
C ASN A 360 -6.27 7.64 -3.10
N CYS A 361 -6.03 8.17 -1.91
CA CYS A 361 -5.96 7.43 -0.66
C CYS A 361 -7.02 7.95 0.30
N GLY A 362 -7.97 7.09 0.67
CA GLY A 362 -9.05 7.47 1.57
C GLY A 362 -10.32 6.63 1.40
N PRO A 363 -10.96 6.18 2.49
CA PRO A 363 -10.55 6.31 3.91
C PRO A 363 -9.33 5.43 4.28
N GLY A 364 -8.80 5.61 5.50
CA GLY A 364 -7.72 4.77 6.08
C GLY A 364 -6.76 5.54 7.01
N HIS A 365 -5.53 5.08 7.14
CA HIS A 365 -4.50 5.75 7.97
C HIS A 365 -3.54 6.66 7.20
N GLY A 366 -3.67 6.75 5.87
CA GLY A 366 -2.81 7.56 5.01
C GLY A 366 -1.59 6.79 4.49
N ILE A 367 -0.51 7.51 4.20
CA ILE A 367 0.78 6.92 3.79
C ILE A 367 1.68 6.80 5.01
N SER A 368 2.30 5.64 5.21
CA SER A 368 2.94 5.32 6.48
C SER A 368 4.30 4.65 6.28
N ILE A 369 5.31 5.10 7.02
CA ILE A 369 6.62 4.44 7.10
C ILE A 369 6.74 3.81 8.48
N GLY A 370 6.86 2.48 8.54
CA GLY A 370 6.95 1.70 9.77
C GLY A 370 5.66 0.98 10.19
N SER A 371 5.60 0.40 11.39
CA SER A 371 6.51 0.64 12.52
C SER A 371 7.91 0.06 12.33
N LEU A 372 8.94 0.89 12.53
CA LEU A 372 10.34 0.52 12.36
C LEU A 372 11.02 0.24 13.71
N GLY A 373 11.91 -0.76 13.73
CA GLY A 373 12.79 -1.03 14.86
C GLY A 373 12.14 -1.79 16.03
N LYS A 374 11.05 -2.53 15.75
CA LYS A 374 10.42 -3.43 16.74
C LYS A 374 11.46 -4.37 17.34
N ASP A 375 11.33 -4.72 18.61
CA ASP A 375 12.23 -5.63 19.32
C ASP A 375 13.71 -5.22 19.29
N ASN A 376 13.99 -3.91 19.30
CA ASN A 376 15.35 -3.34 19.16
C ASN A 376 16.08 -3.74 17.86
N THR A 377 15.34 -4.15 16.83
CA THR A 377 15.93 -4.52 15.54
C THR A 377 16.39 -3.31 14.77
N ARG A 378 17.38 -3.50 13.88
CA ARG A 378 17.81 -2.47 12.94
C ARG A 378 16.79 -2.33 11.84
N ALA A 379 16.37 -1.10 11.56
CA ALA A 379 15.43 -0.81 10.49
C ALA A 379 15.93 0.32 9.59
N CYS A 380 15.87 0.12 8.27
CA CYS A 380 16.31 1.10 7.30
C CYS A 380 15.27 1.28 6.20
N VAL A 381 14.92 2.53 5.93
CA VAL A 381 14.09 2.96 4.80
C VAL A 381 14.76 4.16 4.16
N SER A 382 14.90 4.19 2.83
CA SER A 382 15.59 5.30 2.17
C SER A 382 15.04 5.67 0.80
N ASN A 383 15.22 6.94 0.43
CA ASN A 383 14.82 7.48 -0.87
C ASN A 383 13.35 7.20 -1.19
N ILE A 384 12.47 7.79 -0.38
CA ILE A 384 11.02 7.69 -0.53
C ILE A 384 10.51 9.03 -1.06
N THR A 385 9.77 9.01 -2.15
CA THR A 385 9.14 10.20 -2.73
C THR A 385 7.65 9.95 -2.88
N VAL A 386 6.84 10.84 -2.31
CA VAL A 386 5.37 10.77 -2.38
C VAL A 386 4.86 12.12 -2.88
N ARG A 387 4.33 12.17 -4.11
CA ARG A 387 3.84 13.41 -4.73
C ARG A 387 2.45 13.24 -5.32
N ASP A 388 1.74 14.33 -5.53
CA ASP A 388 0.47 14.32 -6.27
C ASP A 388 -0.53 13.25 -5.76
N VAL A 389 -0.55 13.03 -4.45
CA VAL A 389 -1.47 12.10 -3.79
C VAL A 389 -2.63 12.90 -3.20
N ASN A 390 -3.86 12.53 -3.54
CA ASN A 390 -5.04 13.03 -2.85
C ASN A 390 -5.29 12.15 -1.64
N ILE A 391 -5.15 12.70 -0.44
CA ILE A 391 -5.40 12.00 0.82
C ILE A 391 -6.64 12.61 1.47
N HIS A 392 -7.67 11.79 1.68
CA HIS A 392 -8.95 12.23 2.23
C HIS A 392 -9.51 11.20 3.20
N ASP A 393 -10.38 11.63 4.12
CA ASP A 393 -11.07 10.76 5.08
C ASP A 393 -10.14 9.78 5.82
N SER A 394 -8.88 10.19 6.02
CA SER A 394 -7.84 9.38 6.65
C SER A 394 -7.43 9.94 8.01
N MET A 395 -6.92 9.07 8.89
CA MET A 395 -6.40 9.50 10.20
C MET A 395 -5.17 10.40 10.08
N ASN A 396 -4.34 10.18 9.06
CA ASN A 396 -3.11 10.95 8.81
C ASN A 396 -2.95 11.23 7.31
N GLY A 397 -2.16 12.27 6.99
CA GLY A 397 -1.62 12.45 5.65
C GLY A 397 -0.46 11.49 5.40
N VAL A 398 0.71 11.86 5.92
CA VAL A 398 1.92 11.01 5.94
C VAL A 398 2.37 10.82 7.38
N ARG A 399 2.68 9.59 7.78
CA ARG A 399 3.08 9.21 9.14
C ARG A 399 4.36 8.40 9.13
N ILE A 400 5.23 8.60 10.13
CA ILE A 400 6.40 7.74 10.39
C ILE A 400 6.25 7.16 11.80
N LYS A 401 6.30 5.84 11.91
CA LYS A 401 6.18 5.08 13.16
C LYS A 401 7.50 4.39 13.48
N THR A 402 8.06 4.62 14.67
CA THR A 402 9.31 3.99 15.11
C THR A 402 9.22 3.58 16.57
N TRP A 403 9.73 2.40 16.90
CA TRP A 403 9.92 1.98 18.28
C TRP A 403 11.11 2.68 18.92
N GLN A 404 11.03 2.93 20.24
CA GLN A 404 12.19 3.40 21.00
C GLN A 404 13.25 2.29 21.02
N VAL A 405 14.39 2.55 20.39
CA VAL A 405 15.52 1.64 20.32
C VAL A 405 16.66 2.16 21.19
N ASN A 406 17.37 1.26 21.88
CA ASN A 406 18.45 1.63 22.82
C ASN A 406 19.73 2.17 22.13
N SER A 407 19.81 2.13 20.79
CA SER A 407 20.94 2.58 19.96
C SER A 407 20.43 3.18 18.63
N PHE A 408 21.25 3.94 17.88
CA PHE A 408 20.91 4.55 16.57
C PHE A 408 20.65 3.52 15.44
N ASN A 409 19.68 2.64 15.62
CA ASN A 409 19.44 1.45 14.79
C ASN A 409 18.29 1.65 13.77
N THR A 410 17.52 2.73 13.87
CA THR A 410 16.46 3.06 12.91
C THR A 410 16.87 4.27 12.08
N MET A 411 16.85 4.12 10.76
CA MET A 411 17.25 5.18 9.82
C MET A 411 16.20 5.35 8.72
N VAL A 412 15.62 6.55 8.65
CA VAL A 412 14.85 7.01 7.49
C VAL A 412 15.67 8.11 6.81
N THR A 413 16.07 7.90 5.56
CA THR A 413 16.92 8.88 4.83
C THR A 413 16.27 9.31 3.53
N THR A 414 16.18 10.62 3.30
CA THR A 414 15.63 11.25 2.08
C THR A 414 14.15 10.91 1.88
N LEU A 415 13.30 11.80 2.42
CA LEU A 415 11.87 11.84 2.17
C LEU A 415 11.58 13.14 1.40
N SER A 416 10.82 13.06 0.31
CA SER A 416 10.46 14.22 -0.53
C SER A 416 8.99 14.22 -0.91
#